data_AF-A0A7C3F0D0-F1
#
_entry.id   AF-A0A7C3F0D0-F1
#
_cell.length_a   1.000
_cell.length_b   1.000
_cell.length_c   1.000
_cell.angle_alpha   90.00
_cell.angle_beta   90.00
_cell.angle_gamma   90.00
#
_symmetry.space_group_name_H-M   'P 1'
#
loop_
_entity.id
_entity.type
_entity.pdbx_description
1 polymer ?
#
loop_
_entity_poly.entity_id
_entity_poly.type
_entity_poly.pdbx_seq_one_letter_code
_entity_poly.pdbx_strand_id
1 'polypeptide(L)'
;LLTRFGTPLKSLIDYCGGMDERANKVILGGPMMGIAQFDLDFPAVKGTNSILVTESRPLREQDCISCGKCIEICPMRLMPTLLARYAKAGRYDDCREAYIDDCFECGACTYTCPANIPLVQYIKIAKKELAKRKAGK
;
A
#
# COMPACT_ATOMS: atom_id res chain seq x y z
N LEU A 1 22.24 4.88 -8.88
CA LEU A 1 22.53 3.84 -9.89
C LEU A 1 21.80 4.20 -11.17
N LEU A 2 22.50 4.29 -12.31
CA LEU A 2 21.86 4.42 -13.62
C LEU A 2 21.87 3.03 -14.27
N THR A 3 20.74 2.60 -14.81
CA THR A 3 20.60 1.28 -15.44
C THR A 3 19.75 1.39 -16.71
N ARG A 4 19.92 0.44 -17.64
CA ARG A 4 19.07 0.32 -18.82
C ARG A 4 17.70 -0.22 -18.41
N PHE A 5 16.66 0.20 -19.14
CA PHE A 5 15.37 -0.48 -19.05
C PHE A 5 15.53 -1.93 -19.53
N GLY A 6 14.89 -2.87 -18.84
CA GLY A 6 15.04 -4.30 -19.09
C GLY A 6 16.03 -5.01 -18.17
N THR A 7 16.89 -4.29 -17.44
CA THR A 7 17.83 -4.93 -16.51
C THR A 7 17.07 -5.63 -15.37
N PRO A 8 17.31 -6.92 -15.10
CA PRO A 8 16.63 -7.64 -14.01
C PRO A 8 16.88 -7.01 -12.64
N LEU A 9 15.87 -7.01 -11.75
CA LEU A 9 16.01 -6.49 -10.39
C LEU A 9 17.13 -7.20 -9.63
N LYS A 10 17.25 -8.52 -9.79
CA LYS A 10 18.30 -9.34 -9.18
C LYS A 10 19.70 -8.79 -9.45
N SER A 11 20.00 -8.48 -10.72
CA SER A 11 21.31 -7.95 -11.10
C SER A 11 21.61 -6.59 -10.46
N LEU A 12 20.58 -5.76 -10.26
CA LEU A 12 20.74 -4.45 -9.60
C LEU A 12 20.96 -4.60 -8.10
N ILE A 13 20.28 -5.55 -7.47
CA ILE A 13 20.43 -5.86 -6.05
C ILE A 13 21.82 -6.43 -5.80
N ASP A 14 22.26 -7.40 -6.59
CA ASP A 14 23.58 -8.01 -6.50
C ASP A 14 24.69 -6.97 -6.69
N TYR A 15 24.52 -6.05 -7.65
CA TYR A 15 25.45 -4.93 -7.86
C TYR A 15 25.58 -4.02 -6.63
N CYS A 16 24.51 -3.85 -5.86
CA CYS A 16 24.49 -3.01 -4.65
C CYS A 16 24.98 -3.74 -3.38
N GLY A 17 25.44 -4.98 -3.49
CA GLY A 17 25.91 -5.78 -2.34
C GLY A 17 24.96 -6.90 -1.90
N GLY A 18 23.92 -7.19 -2.68
CA GLY A 18 23.01 -8.31 -2.42
C GLY A 18 21.91 -8.01 -1.40
N MET A 19 21.25 -9.07 -0.93
CA MET A 19 20.20 -9.02 0.09
C MET A 19 20.75 -9.53 1.42
N ASP A 20 20.39 -8.85 2.52
CA ASP A 20 20.60 -9.37 3.87
C ASP A 20 19.80 -10.67 4.06
N GLU A 21 20.29 -11.60 4.88
CA GLU A 21 19.61 -12.87 5.20
C GLU A 21 18.19 -12.67 5.75
N ARG A 22 17.93 -11.53 6.42
CA ARG A 22 16.62 -11.19 6.97
C ARG A 22 15.68 -10.55 5.95
N ALA A 23 16.18 -10.11 4.81
CA ALA A 23 15.38 -9.45 3.80
C ALA A 23 14.52 -10.48 3.04
N ASN A 24 13.20 -10.38 3.20
CA ASN A 24 12.22 -11.27 2.57
C ASN A 24 11.21 -10.54 1.69
N LYS A 25 11.39 -9.23 1.46
CA LYS A 25 10.48 -8.42 0.65
C LYS A 25 11.24 -7.43 -0.23
N VAL A 26 10.92 -7.46 -1.52
CA VAL A 26 11.40 -6.48 -2.51
C VAL A 26 10.22 -5.64 -2.97
N ILE A 27 10.40 -4.32 -2.94
CA ILE A 27 9.39 -3.35 -3.33
C ILE A 27 9.95 -2.50 -4.47
N LEU A 28 9.24 -2.47 -5.58
CA LEU A 28 9.53 -1.59 -6.71
C LEU A 28 8.85 -0.24 -6.45
N GLY A 29 9.65 0.81 -6.28
CA GLY A 29 9.22 2.13 -5.82
C GLY A 29 9.53 2.38 -4.35
N GLY A 30 8.78 3.30 -3.73
CA GLY A 30 8.99 3.73 -2.35
C GLY A 30 8.27 2.85 -1.30
N PRO A 31 8.54 3.06 0.01
CA PRO A 31 7.99 2.24 1.09
C PRO A 31 6.47 2.28 1.22
N MET A 32 5.83 3.36 0.78
CA MET A 32 4.40 3.60 0.96
C MET A 32 3.56 3.20 -0.25
N MET A 33 4.02 3.57 -1.46
CA MET A 33 3.27 3.39 -2.72
C MET A 33 3.90 2.35 -3.64
N GLY A 34 5.04 1.78 -3.27
CA GLY A 34 5.72 0.80 -4.09
C GLY A 34 4.94 -0.51 -4.17
N ILE A 35 5.24 -1.28 -5.22
CA ILE A 35 4.61 -2.55 -5.51
C ILE A 35 5.53 -3.66 -5.03
N ALA A 36 5.02 -4.55 -4.17
CA ALA A 36 5.77 -5.72 -3.75
C ALA A 36 5.97 -6.65 -4.96
N GLN A 37 7.23 -7.01 -5.22
CA GLN A 37 7.61 -7.93 -6.28
C GLN A 37 7.96 -9.29 -5.69
N PHE A 38 7.43 -10.33 -6.32
CA PHE A 38 7.70 -11.73 -6.00
C PHE A 38 8.76 -12.34 -6.92
N ASP A 39 8.91 -11.76 -8.12
CA ASP A 39 9.87 -12.18 -9.13
C ASP A 39 11.03 -11.18 -9.20
N LEU A 40 12.25 -11.67 -8.96
CA LEU A 40 13.48 -10.87 -9.02
C LEU A 40 14.03 -10.75 -10.44
N ASP A 41 13.57 -11.58 -11.38
CA ASP A 41 13.91 -11.47 -12.79
C ASP A 41 13.06 -10.40 -13.50
N PHE A 42 12.12 -9.78 -12.78
CA PHE A 42 11.34 -8.65 -13.30
C PHE A 42 12.26 -7.54 -13.83
N PRO A 43 11.98 -6.97 -15.00
CA PRO A 43 12.84 -5.94 -15.57
C PRO A 43 12.64 -4.58 -14.88
N ALA A 44 13.73 -3.81 -14.74
CA ALA A 44 13.64 -2.40 -14.45
C ALA A 44 12.93 -1.67 -15.61
N VAL A 45 11.82 -1.00 -15.32
CA VAL A 45 11.00 -0.28 -16.29
C VAL A 45 11.08 1.23 -16.05
N LYS A 46 10.48 2.05 -16.90
CA LYS A 46 10.43 3.51 -16.74
C LYS A 46 9.87 3.95 -15.38
N GLY A 47 8.95 3.16 -14.80
CA GLY A 47 8.39 3.41 -13.48
C GLY A 47 9.27 2.97 -12.30
N THR A 48 10.41 2.32 -12.54
CA THR A 48 11.35 1.86 -11.51
C THR A 48 12.25 3.01 -11.08
N ASN A 49 11.76 3.82 -10.16
CA ASN A 49 12.48 4.93 -9.53
C ASN A 49 13.35 4.48 -8.34
N SER A 50 12.91 3.48 -7.59
CA SER A 50 13.70 2.84 -6.53
C SER A 50 13.40 1.36 -6.40
N ILE A 51 14.34 0.61 -5.82
CA ILE A 51 14.14 -0.79 -5.42
C ILE A 51 14.43 -0.83 -3.93
N LEU A 52 13.43 -1.13 -3.12
CA LEU A 52 13.53 -1.20 -1.68
C LEU A 52 13.53 -2.67 -1.26
N VAL A 53 14.66 -3.11 -0.72
CA VAL A 53 14.82 -4.43 -0.10
C VAL A 53 14.64 -4.26 1.40
N THR A 54 13.72 -5.01 2.00
CA THR A 54 13.39 -4.86 3.42
C THR A 54 12.94 -6.17 4.06
N GLU A 55 13.00 -6.23 5.39
CA GLU A 55 12.37 -7.27 6.18
C GLU A 55 10.87 -6.94 6.31
N SER A 56 10.04 -7.90 5.94
CA SER A 56 8.59 -7.89 6.15
C SER A 56 8.26 -8.82 7.29
N ARG A 57 7.74 -8.26 8.38
CA ARG A 57 7.19 -9.03 9.49
C ARG A 57 5.68 -9.20 9.29
N PRO A 58 5.12 -10.40 9.52
CA PRO A 58 3.68 -10.58 9.50
C PRO A 58 3.06 -9.78 10.64
N LEU A 59 2.44 -8.65 10.31
CA LEU A 59 1.68 -7.86 11.27
C LEU A 59 0.28 -8.49 11.38
N ARG A 60 -0.09 -8.90 12.59
CA ARG A 60 -1.46 -9.36 12.87
C ARG A 60 -2.34 -8.14 13.11
N GLU A 61 -3.41 -8.06 12.34
CA GLU A 61 -4.46 -7.07 12.55
C GLU A 61 -5.08 -7.29 13.94
N GLN A 62 -5.19 -6.22 14.72
CA GLN A 62 -5.86 -6.19 16.02
C GLN A 62 -7.08 -5.27 15.95
N ASP A 63 -7.90 -5.32 17.00
CA ASP A 63 -9.08 -4.46 17.09
C ASP A 63 -8.71 -2.98 17.23
N CYS A 64 -9.55 -2.13 16.63
CA CYS A 64 -9.37 -0.69 16.69
C CYS A 64 -9.61 -0.17 18.11
N ILE A 65 -8.58 0.43 18.71
CA ILE A 65 -8.66 1.06 20.05
C ILE A 65 -9.12 2.52 20.02
N SER A 66 -9.61 3.02 18.88
CA SER A 66 -10.14 4.39 18.71
C SER A 66 -9.16 5.51 19.09
N CYS A 67 -7.84 5.31 18.88
CA CYS A 67 -6.80 6.27 19.27
C CYS A 67 -6.72 7.58 18.46
N GLY A 68 -7.50 7.76 17.39
CA GLY A 68 -7.53 9.00 16.60
C GLY A 68 -6.35 9.26 15.65
N LYS A 69 -5.17 8.66 15.84
CA LYS A 69 -3.94 8.90 15.05
C LYS A 69 -4.11 8.85 13.53
N CYS A 70 -4.96 7.94 13.05
CA CYS A 70 -5.23 7.78 11.61
C CYS A 70 -5.93 9.00 10.97
N ILE A 71 -6.67 9.78 11.76
CA ILE A 71 -7.35 11.02 11.33
C ILE A 71 -6.34 12.17 11.35
N GLU A 72 -5.54 12.27 12.42
CA GLU A 72 -4.53 13.33 12.59
C GLU A 72 -3.49 13.33 11.47
N ILE A 73 -3.01 12.15 11.06
CA ILE A 73 -2.01 12.04 9.98
C ILE A 73 -2.62 12.16 8.57
N CYS A 74 -3.95 12.13 8.45
CA CYS A 74 -4.58 12.12 7.13
C CYS A 74 -4.51 13.51 6.49
N PRO A 75 -3.82 13.67 5.35
CA PRO A 75 -3.72 14.98 4.69
C PRO A 75 -5.08 15.48 4.16
N MET A 76 -5.99 14.55 3.85
CA MET A 76 -7.35 14.85 3.38
C MET A 76 -8.37 14.97 4.53
N ARG A 77 -7.94 14.81 5.78
CA ARG A 77 -8.81 14.83 6.98
C ARG A 77 -10.03 13.89 6.88
N LEU A 78 -9.86 12.77 6.19
CA LEU A 78 -10.86 11.71 6.13
C LEU A 78 -10.92 10.95 7.47
N MET A 79 -11.90 10.05 7.60
CA MET A 79 -11.97 9.08 8.70
C MET A 79 -11.64 7.67 8.18
N PRO A 80 -10.35 7.27 8.09
CA PRO A 80 -9.94 6.00 7.50
C PRO A 80 -10.55 4.77 8.18
N THR A 81 -10.73 4.82 9.51
CA THR A 81 -11.34 3.75 10.29
C THR A 81 -12.80 3.51 9.89
N LEU A 82 -13.55 4.57 9.61
CA LEU A 82 -14.93 4.48 9.13
C LEU A 82 -14.98 3.86 7.73
N LEU A 83 -14.14 4.37 6.82
CA LEU A 83 -14.03 3.85 5.45
C LEU A 83 -13.66 2.36 5.44
N ALA A 84 -12.70 1.96 6.28
CA ALA A 84 -12.31 0.55 6.39
C ALA A 84 -13.43 -0.32 6.96
N ARG A 85 -14.20 0.17 7.95
CA ARG A 85 -15.36 -0.56 8.50
C ARG A 85 -16.45 -0.76 7.44
N TYR A 86 -16.79 0.29 6.69
CA TYR A 86 -17.76 0.19 5.61
C TYR A 86 -17.28 -0.74 4.49
N ALA A 87 -16.01 -0.64 4.10
CA ALA A 87 -15.41 -1.54 3.11
C ALA A 87 -15.47 -3.01 3.54
N LYS A 88 -15.14 -3.32 4.80
CA LYS A 88 -15.26 -4.67 5.38
C LYS A 88 -16.69 -5.20 5.38
N ALA A 89 -17.67 -4.32 5.62
CA ALA A 89 -19.08 -4.66 5.63
C ALA A 89 -19.71 -4.72 4.22
N GLY A 90 -18.94 -4.49 3.15
CA GLY A 90 -19.48 -4.42 1.78
C GLY A 90 -20.36 -3.19 1.51
N ARG A 91 -20.35 -2.21 2.42
CA ARG A 91 -21.14 -0.97 2.42
C ARG A 91 -20.44 0.11 1.59
N TYR A 92 -20.23 -0.15 0.30
CA TYR A 92 -19.43 0.74 -0.56
C TYR A 92 -20.12 2.07 -0.89
N ASP A 93 -21.44 2.11 -0.90
CA ASP A 93 -22.18 3.35 -1.13
C ASP A 93 -21.99 4.32 0.05
N ASP A 94 -21.98 3.81 1.28
CA ASP A 94 -21.62 4.59 2.48
C ASP A 94 -20.17 5.06 2.46
N CYS A 95 -19.24 4.28 1.89
CA CYS A 95 -17.87 4.76 1.66
C CYS A 95 -17.86 5.99 0.75
N ARG A 96 -18.74 6.04 -0.24
CA ARG A 96 -18.83 7.17 -1.17
C ARG A 96 -19.39 8.42 -0.50
N GLU A 97 -20.42 8.26 0.33
CA GLU A 97 -20.93 9.34 1.17
C GLU A 97 -19.88 9.86 2.16
N ALA A 98 -18.98 8.97 2.61
CA ALA A 98 -17.83 9.32 3.44
C ALA A 98 -16.60 9.81 2.66
N TYR A 99 -16.79 10.30 1.41
CA TYR A 99 -15.75 10.93 0.58
C TYR A 99 -14.53 10.03 0.30
N ILE A 100 -14.75 8.72 0.09
CA ILE A 100 -13.65 7.80 -0.24
C ILE A 100 -12.86 8.23 -1.49
N ASP A 101 -13.51 8.89 -2.45
CA ASP A 101 -12.90 9.32 -3.71
C ASP A 101 -11.70 10.26 -3.48
N ASP A 102 -11.72 11.06 -2.42
CA ASP A 102 -10.65 12.00 -2.05
C ASP A 102 -9.37 11.30 -1.53
N CYS A 103 -9.48 10.03 -1.11
CA CYS A 103 -8.33 9.30 -0.60
C CYS A 103 -7.36 8.88 -1.73
N PHE A 104 -6.20 9.50 -1.84
CA PHE A 104 -5.17 9.13 -2.85
C PHE A 104 -4.25 7.97 -2.42
N GLU A 105 -4.68 7.14 -1.47
CA GLU A 105 -4.04 5.86 -1.14
C GLU A 105 -2.58 5.95 -0.63
N CYS A 106 -2.23 7.02 0.08
CA CYS A 106 -0.84 7.29 0.52
C CYS A 106 -0.26 6.34 1.58
N GLY A 107 -1.08 5.55 2.28
CA GLY A 107 -0.62 4.58 3.30
C GLY A 107 -0.38 5.15 4.71
N ALA A 108 -0.38 6.47 4.91
CA ALA A 108 0.02 7.09 6.19
C ALA A 108 -0.81 6.60 7.39
N CYS A 109 -2.12 6.43 7.20
CA CYS A 109 -3.02 5.93 8.25
C CYS A 109 -2.72 4.48 8.66
N THR A 110 -2.29 3.64 7.73
CA THR A 110 -1.91 2.24 8.01
C THR A 110 -0.59 2.19 8.76
N TYR A 111 0.38 3.00 8.34
CA TYR A 111 1.70 3.06 8.98
C TYR A 111 1.64 3.52 10.44
N THR A 112 0.80 4.52 10.76
CA THR A 112 0.70 5.02 12.15
C THR A 112 -0.21 4.18 13.06
N CYS A 113 -0.94 3.19 12.53
CA CYS A 113 -1.96 2.49 13.29
C CYS A 113 -1.33 1.55 14.33
N PRO A 114 -1.55 1.75 15.65
CA PRO A 114 -0.98 0.86 16.67
C PRO A 114 -1.60 -0.54 16.64
N ALA A 115 -2.81 -0.67 16.09
CA ALA A 115 -3.52 -1.94 15.93
C ALA A 115 -3.16 -2.68 14.62
N ASN A 116 -2.20 -2.16 13.84
CA ASN A 116 -1.77 -2.72 12.55
C ASN A 116 -2.92 -2.98 11.56
N ILE A 117 -3.97 -2.15 11.60
CA ILE A 117 -5.12 -2.29 10.70
C ILE A 117 -4.68 -1.86 9.29
N PRO A 118 -4.85 -2.71 8.25
CA PRO A 118 -4.46 -2.38 6.88
C PRO A 118 -5.49 -1.44 6.20
N LEU A 119 -5.70 -0.26 6.78
CA LEU A 119 -6.73 0.72 6.40
C LEU A 119 -6.70 1.05 4.91
N VAL A 120 -5.52 1.30 4.33
CA VAL A 120 -5.40 1.65 2.91
C VAL A 120 -5.71 0.48 2.00
N GLN A 121 -5.45 -0.77 2.42
CA GLN A 121 -5.80 -1.94 1.61
C GLN A 121 -7.32 -2.09 1.51
N TYR A 122 -8.05 -1.90 2.62
CA TYR A 122 -9.51 -1.90 2.61
C TYR A 122 -10.08 -0.76 1.74
N ILE A 123 -9.49 0.43 1.82
CA ILE A 123 -9.89 1.58 0.97
C ILE A 123 -9.64 1.27 -0.51
N LYS A 124 -8.50 0.68 -0.88
CA LYS A 124 -8.19 0.25 -2.24
C LYS A 124 -9.22 -0.75 -2.78
N ILE A 125 -9.61 -1.73 -1.96
CA ILE A 125 -10.65 -2.70 -2.31
C ILE A 125 -11.97 -1.99 -2.59
N ALA A 126 -12.39 -1.08 -1.70
CA ALA A 126 -13.63 -0.32 -1.86
C ALA A 126 -13.62 0.57 -3.11
N LYS A 127 -12.51 1.28 -3.39
CA LYS A 127 -12.35 2.08 -4.61
C LYS A 127 -12.44 1.22 -5.88
N LYS A 128 -11.77 0.06 -5.88
CA LYS A 128 -11.82 -0.89 -7.01
C LYS A 128 -13.24 -1.41 -7.25
N GLU A 129 -13.97 -1.70 -6.18
CA GLU A 129 -15.35 -2.19 -6.28
C GLU A 129 -16.32 -1.11 -6.79
N LEU A 130 -16.20 0.11 -6.28
CA LEU A 130 -16.94 1.27 -6.79
C LEU A 130 -16.66 1.54 -8.28
N ALA A 131 -15.39 1.39 -8.71
CA ALA A 131 -15.02 1.54 -10.11
C ALA A 131 -15.66 0.47 -11.01
N LYS A 132 -15.67 -0.80 -10.57
CA LYS A 132 -16.34 -1.89 -11.30
C LYS A 132 -17.84 -1.63 -11.47
N ARG A 133 -18.52 -1.19 -10.39
CA ARG A 133 -19.96 -0.87 -10.42
C ARG A 133 -20.29 0.27 -11.37
N LYS A 134 -19.39 1.25 -11.54
CA LYS A 134 -19.54 2.33 -12.53
C LYS A 134 -19.38 1.81 -13.96
N ALA A 135 -18.46 0.88 -14.20
CA ALA A 135 -18.16 0.35 -15.54
C ALA A 135 -19.18 -0.70 -16.04
N GLY A 136 -19.95 -1.31 -15.14
CA GLY A 136 -21.05 -2.24 -15.48
C GLY A 136 -22.41 -1.56 -15.71
N LYS A 137 -22.45 -0.23 -15.67
CA LYS A 137 -23.62 0.60 -16.02
C LYS A 137 -23.37 1.28 -17.36
#